data_AF-E3QLY4-F1
#
_entry.id   AF-E3QLY4-F1
#
_cell.length_a   1.000
_cell.length_b   1.000
_cell.length_c   1.000
_cell.angle_alpha   90.00
_cell.angle_beta   90.00
_cell.angle_gamma   90.00
#
_symmetry.space_group_name_H-M   'P 1'
#
loop_
_entity.id
_entity.type
_entity.pdbx_description
1 polymer ?
#
loop_
_entity_poly.entity_id
_entity_poly.type
_entity_poly.pdbx_seq_one_letter_code
_entity_poly.pdbx_strand_id
1 'polypeptide(L)'
;MPVGGMPNEPSRSSDSLPAVCSDKDWDNSPAGLARKQCRGLYELWDKRDSKYEDIRLQFARNRYRTRQYYEGQILLAQRKYEQGMGCCMLKLFFGRLLRRELKSICEKEQNAMNVLLKGETIERVAVTNKFADWEENYIIQCRKECARRYPATPFWYDEQEELSTSGDYEGSSVSAQSFA
;
A
#
# COMPACT_ATOMS: atom_id res chain seq x y z
N MET A 1 -0.17 -39.50 -5.43
CA MET A 1 -0.05 -39.24 -3.97
C MET A 1 -0.76 -37.93 -3.68
N PRO A 2 -1.98 -37.94 -3.12
CA PRO A 2 -2.62 -36.74 -2.58
C PRO A 2 -2.46 -36.71 -1.06
N VAL A 3 -1.97 -35.60 -0.49
CA VAL A 3 -2.35 -35.15 0.86
C VAL A 3 -2.22 -33.63 0.85
N GLY A 4 -3.36 -32.95 0.98
CA GLY A 4 -3.42 -31.53 1.32
C GLY A 4 -3.14 -31.34 2.81
N GLY A 5 -2.58 -30.19 3.15
CA GLY A 5 -2.34 -29.75 4.53
C GLY A 5 -2.26 -28.23 4.57
N MET A 6 -3.03 -27.63 5.46
CA MET A 6 -3.33 -26.21 5.61
C MET A 6 -2.10 -25.29 5.79
N PRO A 7 -2.22 -23.97 5.54
CA PRO A 7 -1.24 -23.01 6.01
C PRO A 7 -1.27 -22.95 7.54
N ASN A 8 -0.11 -23.23 8.15
CA ASN A 8 0.13 -23.20 9.59
C ASN A 8 -0.28 -21.86 10.22
N GLU A 9 -1.07 -21.92 11.30
CA GLU A 9 -1.20 -20.83 12.28
C GLU A 9 0.18 -20.50 12.88
N PRO A 10 0.49 -19.23 13.15
CA PRO A 10 1.69 -18.91 13.90
C PRO A 10 1.46 -19.20 15.39
N SER A 11 2.19 -20.19 15.87
CA SER A 11 2.34 -20.58 17.27
C SER A 11 2.57 -19.37 18.18
N ARG A 12 1.77 -19.28 19.25
CA ARG A 12 1.99 -18.38 20.39
C ARG A 12 3.35 -18.68 21.04
N SER A 13 4.33 -17.81 20.81
CA SER A 13 5.57 -17.78 21.59
C SER A 13 5.29 -17.04 22.90
N SER A 14 5.24 -17.79 23.99
CA SER A 14 5.32 -17.24 25.34
C SER A 14 6.78 -16.89 25.62
N ASP A 15 7.11 -15.60 25.60
CA ASP A 15 8.28 -15.09 26.30
C ASP A 15 7.91 -13.79 27.02
N SER A 16 8.22 -13.80 28.31
CA SER A 16 8.03 -12.83 29.39
C SER A 16 7.88 -11.35 29.00
N LEU A 17 6.71 -10.78 29.31
CA LEU A 17 6.53 -9.33 29.45
C LEU A 17 7.13 -8.85 30.79
N PRO A 18 7.78 -7.67 30.84
CA PRO A 18 8.21 -7.11 32.10
C PRO A 18 6.98 -6.72 32.93
N ALA A 19 7.03 -7.01 34.23
CA ALA A 19 6.04 -6.55 35.19
C ALA A 19 5.97 -5.01 35.16
N VAL A 20 4.95 -4.46 34.52
CA VAL A 20 4.64 -3.04 34.55
C VAL A 20 3.23 -2.88 35.11
N CYS A 21 3.19 -2.26 36.28
CA CYS A 21 2.07 -1.64 37.00
C CYS A 21 0.67 -2.23 36.82
N SER A 22 0.12 -2.68 37.95
CA SER A 22 -1.27 -3.07 38.13
C SER A 22 -2.24 -1.95 37.74
N ASP A 23 -2.69 -1.94 36.48
CA ASP A 23 -3.67 -1.01 35.89
C ASP A 23 -5.12 -1.49 36.08
N LYS A 24 -5.45 -2.05 37.25
CA LYS A 24 -6.77 -2.69 37.48
C LYS A 24 -7.94 -1.71 37.59
N ASP A 25 -7.69 -0.44 37.87
CA ASP A 25 -8.76 0.55 38.11
C ASP A 25 -9.10 1.40 36.87
N TRP A 26 -8.20 1.49 35.89
CA TRP A 26 -8.44 2.26 34.65
C TRP A 26 -9.28 1.50 33.62
N ASP A 27 -9.21 0.17 33.62
CA ASP A 27 -9.82 -0.71 32.60
C ASP A 27 -11.35 -0.78 32.68
N ASN A 28 -11.95 -0.30 33.79
CA ASN A 28 -13.41 -0.28 34.03
C ASN A 28 -14.02 1.13 33.95
N SER A 29 -13.30 2.09 33.38
CA SER A 29 -13.84 3.43 33.07
C SER A 29 -14.18 3.55 31.58
N PRO A 30 -15.15 4.41 31.18
CA PRO A 30 -15.38 4.70 29.77
C PRO A 30 -14.14 5.22 29.04
N ALA A 31 -13.34 6.05 29.71
CA ALA A 31 -12.09 6.60 29.17
C ALA A 31 -10.98 5.54 29.00
N GLY A 32 -10.92 4.53 29.88
CA GLY A 32 -10.02 3.40 29.74
C GLY A 32 -10.41 2.52 28.54
N LEU A 33 -11.71 2.23 28.40
CA LEU A 33 -12.23 1.49 27.25
C LEU A 33 -11.94 2.22 25.93
N ALA A 34 -12.22 3.53 25.87
CA ALA A 34 -11.94 4.35 24.70
C ALA A 34 -10.45 4.30 24.33
N ARG A 35 -9.54 4.53 25.28
CA ARG A 35 -8.09 4.44 25.04
C ARG A 35 -7.66 3.07 24.49
N LYS A 36 -8.22 1.99 25.02
CA LYS A 36 -7.94 0.63 24.55
C LYS A 36 -8.42 0.40 23.12
N GLN A 37 -9.62 0.88 22.80
CA GLN A 37 -10.21 0.77 21.46
C GLN A 37 -9.45 1.64 20.44
N CYS A 38 -9.10 2.88 20.80
CA CYS A 38 -8.23 3.74 19.96
C CYS A 38 -6.89 3.06 19.67
N ARG A 39 -6.27 2.45 20.69
CA ARG A 39 -5.00 1.72 20.51
C ARG A 39 -5.13 0.58 19.51
N GLY A 40 -6.19 -0.22 19.60
CA GLY A 40 -6.43 -1.31 18.66
C GLY A 40 -6.66 -0.81 17.23
N LEU A 41 -7.29 0.36 17.07
CA LEU A 41 -7.45 0.99 15.77
C LEU A 41 -6.11 1.49 15.20
N TYR A 42 -5.26 2.12 16.02
CA TYR A 42 -3.91 2.50 15.59
C TYR A 42 -3.07 1.29 15.17
N GLU A 43 -3.15 0.18 15.90
CA GLU A 43 -2.48 -1.07 15.51
C GLU A 43 -2.99 -1.62 14.17
N LEU A 44 -4.28 -1.40 13.85
CA LEU A 44 -4.84 -1.77 12.56
C LEU A 44 -4.28 -0.89 11.43
N TRP A 45 -4.16 0.42 11.66
CA TRP A 45 -3.54 1.35 10.71
C TRP A 45 -2.05 1.09 10.51
N ASP A 46 -1.29 0.81 11.57
CA ASP A 46 0.12 0.43 11.47
C ASP A 46 0.30 -0.84 10.60
N LYS A 47 -0.59 -1.82 10.77
CA LYS A 47 -0.59 -3.03 9.91
C LYS A 47 -0.88 -2.70 8.45
N ARG A 48 -1.81 -1.78 8.19
CA ARG A 48 -2.13 -1.33 6.82
C ARG A 48 -0.92 -0.65 6.18
N ASP A 49 -0.29 0.26 6.90
CA ASP A 49 0.82 1.06 6.40
C ASP A 49 2.06 0.19 6.18
N SER A 50 2.32 -0.76 7.09
CA SER A 50 3.34 -1.79 6.87
C SER A 50 3.07 -2.61 5.60
N LYS A 51 1.81 -2.95 5.29
CA LYS A 51 1.46 -3.67 4.06
C LYS A 51 1.67 -2.82 2.80
N TYR A 52 1.39 -1.52 2.85
CA TYR A 52 1.69 -0.64 1.73
C TYR A 52 3.19 -0.54 1.47
N GLU A 53 4.00 -0.49 2.52
CA GLU A 53 5.45 -0.48 2.38
C GLU A 53 6.01 -1.78 1.81
N ASP A 54 5.47 -2.94 2.23
CA ASP A 54 5.83 -4.24 1.65
C ASP A 54 5.55 -4.26 0.14
N ILE A 55 4.36 -3.84 -0.28
CA ILE A 55 3.96 -3.76 -1.69
C ILE A 55 4.90 -2.83 -2.45
N ARG A 56 5.13 -1.62 -1.93
CA ARG A 56 6.01 -0.62 -2.54
C ARG A 56 7.41 -1.19 -2.79
N LEU A 57 7.98 -1.85 -1.79
CA LEU A 57 9.31 -2.44 -1.86
C LEU A 57 9.37 -3.61 -2.85
N GLN A 58 8.35 -4.47 -2.87
CA GLN A 58 8.25 -5.58 -3.80
C GLN A 58 8.22 -5.09 -5.26
N PHE A 59 7.35 -4.11 -5.58
CA PHE A 59 7.27 -3.57 -6.93
C PHE A 59 8.49 -2.75 -7.32
N ALA A 60 9.14 -2.05 -6.38
CA ALA A 60 10.43 -1.40 -6.64
C ALA A 60 11.51 -2.42 -7.04
N ARG A 61 11.62 -3.53 -6.31
CA ARG A 61 12.55 -4.63 -6.64
C ARG A 61 12.24 -5.25 -8.00
N ASN A 62 10.97 -5.48 -8.31
CA ASN A 62 10.55 -6.05 -9.59
C ASN A 62 10.86 -5.11 -10.77
N ARG A 63 10.61 -3.81 -10.62
CA ARG A 63 10.98 -2.81 -11.63
C ARG A 63 12.49 -2.78 -11.85
N TYR A 64 13.28 -2.79 -10.78
CA TYR A 64 14.74 -2.84 -10.87
C TYR A 64 15.24 -4.08 -11.64
N ARG A 65 14.77 -5.28 -11.27
CA ARG A 65 15.13 -6.52 -11.96
C ARG A 65 14.71 -6.50 -13.43
N THR A 66 13.55 -5.93 -13.73
CA THR A 66 13.05 -5.83 -15.10
C THR A 66 13.92 -4.90 -15.94
N ARG A 67 14.35 -3.75 -15.40
CA ARG A 67 15.31 -2.86 -16.09
C ARG A 67 16.62 -3.59 -16.39
N GLN A 68 17.22 -4.23 -15.38
CA GLN A 68 18.46 -4.99 -15.57
C GLN A 68 18.33 -6.07 -16.64
N TYR A 69 17.20 -6.77 -16.69
CA TYR A 69 16.93 -7.76 -17.72
C TYR A 69 16.95 -7.15 -19.13
N TYR A 70 16.26 -6.02 -19.33
CA TYR A 70 16.20 -5.37 -20.64
C TYR A 70 17.51 -4.69 -21.02
N GLU A 71 18.23 -4.08 -20.09
CA GLU A 71 19.60 -3.61 -20.28
C GLU A 71 20.52 -4.74 -20.78
N GLY A 72 20.42 -5.92 -20.18
CA GLY A 72 21.13 -7.11 -20.64
C GLY A 72 20.77 -7.51 -22.07
N GLN A 73 19.48 -7.45 -22.43
CA GLN A 73 19.03 -7.75 -23.80
C GLN A 73 19.53 -6.73 -24.83
N ILE A 74 19.58 -5.45 -24.47
CA ILE A 74 20.17 -4.40 -25.31
C ILE A 74 21.64 -4.71 -25.58
N LEU A 75 22.42 -5.01 -24.55
CA LEU A 75 23.84 -5.35 -24.67
C LEU A 75 24.06 -6.61 -25.52
N LEU A 76 23.22 -7.63 -25.37
CA LEU A 76 23.28 -8.84 -26.18
C LEU A 76 22.99 -8.57 -27.66
N ALA A 77 21.97 -7.76 -27.96
CA ALA A 77 21.64 -7.38 -29.34
C ALA A 77 22.80 -6.60 -30.00
N GLN A 78 23.39 -5.65 -29.27
CA GLN A 78 24.55 -4.88 -29.72
C GLN A 78 25.76 -5.78 -29.99
N ARG A 79 26.08 -6.70 -29.06
CA ARG A 79 27.20 -7.65 -29.22
C ARG A 79 27.02 -8.56 -30.43
N LYS A 80 25.80 -9.07 -30.67
CA LYS A 80 25.50 -9.89 -31.87
C LYS A 80 25.72 -9.10 -33.16
N TYR A 81 25.34 -7.83 -33.18
CA TYR A 81 25.59 -6.96 -34.32
C TYR A 81 27.08 -6.73 -34.57
N GLU A 82 27.86 -6.47 -33.53
CA GLU A 82 29.32 -6.32 -33.61
C GLU A 82 30.01 -7.59 -34.16
N GLN A 83 29.58 -8.77 -33.72
CA GLN A 83 30.10 -10.05 -34.22
C GLN A 83 29.74 -10.32 -35.69
N GLY A 84 28.60 -9.82 -36.17
CA GLY A 84 28.15 -9.97 -37.55
C GLY A 84 28.79 -9.00 -38.57
N MET A 85 29.63 -8.05 -38.14
CA MET A 85 30.19 -6.98 -38.98
C MET A 85 31.32 -7.39 -39.94
N GLY A 86 31.69 -8.67 -40.01
CA GLY A 86 32.80 -9.15 -40.84
C GLY A 86 32.69 -8.88 -42.36
N CYS A 87 31.52 -8.47 -42.85
CA CYS A 87 31.28 -8.17 -44.27
C CYS A 87 30.67 -6.76 -44.49
N CYS A 88 31.38 -5.91 -45.25
CA CYS A 88 31.07 -4.49 -45.45
C CYS A 88 29.67 -4.24 -46.06
N MET A 89 29.25 -5.09 -47.00
CA MET A 89 27.98 -4.95 -47.74
C MET A 89 26.74 -5.19 -46.88
N LEU A 90 26.88 -5.95 -45.78
CA LEU A 90 25.75 -6.29 -44.91
C LEU A 90 25.55 -5.27 -43.76
N LYS A 91 26.51 -4.36 -43.53
CA LYS A 91 26.47 -3.41 -42.41
C LYS A 91 25.21 -2.53 -42.40
N LEU A 92 24.76 -2.05 -43.56
CA LEU A 92 23.54 -1.23 -43.65
C LEU A 92 22.27 -2.03 -43.34
N PHE A 93 22.18 -3.27 -43.81
CA PHE A 93 21.05 -4.16 -43.53
C PHE A 93 21.00 -4.56 -42.05
N PHE A 94 22.15 -4.97 -41.49
CA PHE A 94 22.27 -5.28 -40.08
C PHE A 94 22.00 -4.06 -39.18
N GLY A 95 22.40 -2.85 -39.58
CA GLY A 95 22.12 -1.63 -38.84
C GLY A 95 20.64 -1.24 -38.81
N ARG A 96 19.85 -1.60 -39.84
CA ARG A 96 18.38 -1.47 -39.80
C ARG A 96 17.74 -2.53 -38.92
N LEU A 97 18.24 -3.76 -38.95
CA LEU A 97 17.75 -4.85 -38.11
C LEU A 97 17.99 -4.57 -36.63
N LEU A 98 19.21 -4.16 -36.25
CA LEU A 98 19.54 -3.79 -34.87
C LEU A 98 18.63 -2.67 -34.35
N ARG A 99 18.39 -1.63 -35.14
CA ARG A 99 17.48 -0.53 -34.74
C ARG A 99 16.07 -1.02 -34.48
N ARG A 100 15.54 -1.93 -35.30
CA ARG A 100 14.22 -2.53 -35.08
C ARG A 100 14.19 -3.41 -33.84
N GLU A 101 15.23 -4.19 -33.62
CA GLU A 101 15.36 -5.06 -32.45
C GLU A 101 15.43 -4.23 -31.16
N LEU A 102 16.30 -3.21 -31.10
CA LEU A 102 16.39 -2.30 -29.96
C LEU A 102 15.07 -1.59 -29.69
N LYS A 103 14.37 -1.11 -30.74
CA LYS A 103 13.05 -0.49 -30.58
C LYS A 103 12.05 -1.47 -29.96
N SER A 104 12.00 -2.71 -30.46
CA SER A 104 11.16 -3.76 -29.89
C SER A 104 11.51 -4.06 -28.43
N ILE A 105 12.79 -4.07 -28.07
CA ILE A 105 13.24 -4.28 -26.69
C ILE A 105 12.73 -3.14 -25.79
N CYS A 106 12.90 -1.88 -26.20
CA CYS A 106 12.40 -0.72 -25.45
C CYS A 106 10.87 -0.70 -25.32
N GLU A 107 10.14 -1.06 -26.37
CA GLU A 107 8.67 -1.17 -26.31
C GLU A 107 8.22 -2.24 -25.31
N LYS A 108 8.90 -3.40 -25.29
CA LYS A 108 8.63 -4.47 -24.32
C LYS A 108 8.98 -4.07 -22.89
N GLU A 109 10.09 -3.36 -22.69
CA GLU A 109 10.47 -2.81 -21.40
C GLU A 109 9.40 -1.84 -20.87
N GLN A 110 9.00 -0.88 -21.70
CA GLN A 110 7.98 0.10 -21.33
C GLN A 110 6.65 -0.58 -20.97
N ASN A 111 6.24 -1.58 -21.75
CA ASN A 111 5.03 -2.33 -21.45
C ASN A 111 5.15 -3.09 -20.12
N ALA A 112 6.28 -3.75 -19.87
CA ALA A 112 6.52 -4.44 -18.61
C ALA A 112 6.48 -3.48 -17.40
N MET A 113 7.08 -2.29 -17.52
CA MET A 113 7.01 -1.25 -16.48
C MET A 113 5.58 -0.80 -16.22
N ASN A 114 4.79 -0.58 -17.27
CA ASN A 114 3.38 -0.20 -17.15
C ASN A 114 2.55 -1.28 -16.46
N VAL A 115 2.79 -2.55 -16.76
CA VAL A 115 2.12 -3.68 -16.09
C VAL A 115 2.48 -3.71 -14.60
N LEU A 116 3.75 -3.53 -14.26
CA LEU A 116 4.18 -3.49 -12.85
C LEU A 116 3.55 -2.32 -12.10
N LEU A 117 3.48 -1.12 -12.70
CA LEU A 117 2.81 0.03 -12.08
C LEU A 117 1.33 -0.22 -11.84
N LYS A 118 0.62 -0.78 -12.84
CA LYS A 118 -0.79 -1.15 -12.68
C LYS A 118 -0.98 -2.22 -11.60
N GLY A 119 -0.10 -3.22 -11.55
CA GLY A 119 -0.11 -4.24 -10.50
C GLY A 119 0.04 -3.63 -9.11
N GLU A 120 0.98 -2.69 -8.93
CA GLU A 120 1.18 -1.99 -7.66
C GLU A 120 -0.09 -1.25 -7.23
N THR A 121 -0.75 -0.54 -8.16
CA THR A 121 -2.01 0.15 -7.89
C THR A 121 -3.12 -0.81 -7.48
N ILE A 122 -3.29 -1.92 -8.18
CA ILE A 122 -4.33 -2.92 -7.88
C ILE A 122 -4.11 -3.51 -6.49
N GLU A 123 -2.89 -3.90 -6.15
CA GLU A 123 -2.59 -4.47 -4.84
C GLU A 123 -2.81 -3.45 -3.71
N ARG A 124 -2.40 -2.20 -3.91
CA ARG A 124 -2.68 -1.13 -2.93
C ARG A 124 -4.16 -0.94 -2.70
N VAL A 125 -4.97 -0.84 -3.77
CA VAL A 125 -6.42 -0.69 -3.67
C VAL A 125 -7.07 -1.89 -2.96
N ALA A 126 -6.61 -3.11 -3.26
CA ALA A 126 -7.09 -4.31 -2.58
C ALA A 126 -6.81 -4.28 -1.06
N VAL A 127 -5.63 -3.80 -0.66
CA VAL A 127 -5.29 -3.58 0.75
C VAL A 127 -6.18 -2.48 1.33
N THR A 128 -6.35 -1.34 0.65
CA THR A 128 -7.21 -0.24 1.12
C THR A 128 -8.62 -0.73 1.43
N ASN A 129 -9.26 -1.40 0.48
CA ASN A 129 -10.64 -1.88 0.64
C ASN A 129 -10.75 -2.87 1.80
N LYS A 130 -9.82 -3.82 1.87
CA LYS A 130 -9.81 -4.83 2.94
C LYS A 130 -9.65 -4.21 4.33
N PHE A 131 -8.77 -3.22 4.47
CA PHE A 131 -8.56 -2.55 5.75
C PHE A 131 -9.71 -1.60 6.10
N ALA A 132 -10.36 -0.98 5.11
CA ALA A 132 -11.58 -0.21 5.33
C ALA A 132 -12.70 -1.11 5.89
N ASP A 133 -12.92 -2.29 5.31
CA ASP A 133 -13.89 -3.26 5.84
C ASP A 133 -13.54 -3.69 7.27
N TRP A 134 -12.25 -3.89 7.57
CA TRP A 134 -11.79 -4.27 8.91
C TRP A 134 -11.98 -3.16 9.93
N GLU A 135 -11.68 -1.93 9.55
CA GLU A 135 -11.86 -0.74 10.37
C GLU A 135 -13.34 -0.53 10.69
N GLU A 136 -14.21 -0.57 9.68
CA GLU A 136 -15.66 -0.46 9.87
C GLU A 136 -16.18 -1.53 10.84
N ASN A 137 -15.80 -2.80 10.63
CA ASN A 137 -16.20 -3.89 11.51
C ASN A 137 -15.67 -3.71 12.94
N TYR A 138 -14.42 -3.24 13.09
CA TYR A 138 -13.82 -2.97 14.39
C TYR A 138 -14.60 -1.88 15.13
N ILE A 139 -14.89 -0.77 14.45
CA ILE A 139 -15.68 0.35 14.97
C ILE A 139 -17.07 -0.11 15.41
N ILE A 140 -17.76 -0.91 14.59
CA ILE A 140 -19.09 -1.46 14.94
C ILE A 140 -19.03 -2.29 16.23
N GLN A 141 -18.00 -3.14 16.41
CA GLN A 141 -17.85 -3.94 17.62
C GLN A 141 -17.51 -3.07 18.84
N CYS A 142 -16.63 -2.08 18.67
CA CYS A 142 -16.29 -1.12 19.71
C CYS A 142 -17.52 -0.33 20.17
N ARG A 143 -18.36 0.12 19.24
CA ARG A 143 -19.62 0.84 19.53
C ARG A 143 -20.60 -0.04 20.30
N LYS A 144 -20.79 -1.29 19.87
CA LYS A 144 -21.64 -2.27 20.60
C LYS A 144 -21.13 -2.51 22.01
N GLU A 145 -19.82 -2.66 22.19
CA GLU A 145 -19.23 -2.85 23.51
C GLU A 145 -19.40 -1.61 24.40
N CYS A 146 -19.17 -0.41 23.85
CA CYS A 146 -19.37 0.86 24.54
C CYS A 146 -20.81 1.00 25.02
N ALA A 147 -21.79 0.84 24.13
CA ALA A 147 -23.22 0.90 24.47
C ALA A 147 -23.63 -0.14 25.52
N ARG A 148 -23.03 -1.34 25.49
CA ARG A 148 -23.32 -2.40 26.46
C ARG A 148 -22.75 -2.10 27.85
N ARG A 149 -21.52 -1.56 27.94
CA ARG A 149 -20.84 -1.30 29.23
C ARG A 149 -21.23 0.06 29.83
N TYR A 150 -21.44 1.07 28.98
CA TYR A 150 -21.67 2.46 29.37
C TYR A 150 -22.74 3.10 28.46
N PRO A 151 -24.04 2.75 28.63
CA PRO A 151 -25.12 3.15 27.72
C PRO A 151 -25.39 4.65 27.65
N ALA A 152 -24.99 5.41 28.68
CA ALA A 152 -25.15 6.86 28.73
C ALA A 152 -23.90 7.62 28.24
N THR A 153 -22.82 6.91 27.88
CA THR A 153 -21.60 7.52 27.37
C THR A 153 -21.63 7.52 25.84
N PRO A 154 -21.41 8.68 25.18
CA PRO A 154 -21.28 8.74 23.74
C PRO A 154 -20.07 7.93 23.26
N PHE A 155 -20.14 7.44 22.02
CA PHE A 155 -19.04 6.69 21.44
C PHE A 155 -17.94 7.64 20.98
N TRP A 156 -16.71 7.41 21.45
CA TRP A 156 -15.56 8.30 21.27
C TRP A 156 -15.20 8.58 19.80
N TYR A 157 -15.58 7.71 18.86
CA TYR A 157 -15.31 7.91 17.43
C TYR A 157 -16.28 8.91 16.80
N ASP A 158 -17.48 9.05 17.36
CA ASP A 158 -18.52 9.94 16.83
C ASP A 158 -18.19 11.42 17.16
N GLU A 159 -17.55 11.66 18.30
CA GLU A 159 -17.08 12.99 18.71
C GLU A 159 -15.97 13.54 17.79
N GLN A 160 -15.20 12.68 17.12
CA GLN A 160 -14.16 13.10 16.16
C GLN A 160 -14.76 13.58 14.82
N GLU A 161 -15.94 13.07 14.45
CA GLU A 161 -16.64 13.46 13.22
C GLU A 161 -17.24 14.86 13.36
N GLU A 162 -17.81 15.20 14.52
CA GLU A 162 -18.41 16.52 14.80
C GLU A 162 -17.38 17.66 14.82
N LEU A 163 -16.17 17.41 15.34
CA LEU A 163 -15.05 18.36 15.33
C LEU A 163 -14.54 18.65 13.91
N SER A 164 -14.67 17.69 12.98
CA SER A 164 -14.24 17.85 11.59
C SER A 164 -15.23 18.67 10.75
N THR A 165 -16.50 18.76 11.17
CA THR A 165 -17.56 19.53 10.48
C THR A 165 -17.77 20.96 10.99
N SER A 166 -17.19 21.35 12.13
CA SER A 166 -17.37 22.71 12.68
C SER A 166 -16.39 23.76 12.16
N GLY A 167 -15.51 23.40 11.21
CA GLY A 167 -14.45 24.26 10.66
C GLY A 167 -14.83 25.18 9.49
N ASP A 168 -16.07 25.14 8.99
CA ASP A 168 -16.51 25.92 7.83
C ASP A 168 -17.59 26.95 8.19
N TYR A 169 -17.27 27.93 9.05
CA TYR A 169 -18.04 29.18 9.13
C TYR A 169 -17.14 30.35 9.56
N GLU A 170 -16.71 31.16 8.59
CA GLU A 170 -16.87 32.63 8.55
C GLU A 170 -15.88 33.25 7.55
N GLY A 171 -16.41 34.07 6.61
CA GLY A 171 -15.57 34.96 5.80
C GLY A 171 -15.89 35.09 4.31
N SER A 172 -17.11 34.80 3.84
CA SER A 172 -17.51 35.27 2.51
C SER A 172 -17.87 36.76 2.59
N SER A 173 -16.92 37.65 2.29
CA SER A 173 -17.23 39.03 1.91
C SER A 173 -16.93 39.20 0.42
N VAL A 174 -18.02 39.21 -0.34
CA VAL A 174 -18.06 39.54 -1.76
C VAL A 174 -17.70 41.02 -1.88
N SER A 175 -16.57 41.33 -2.52
CA SER A 175 -16.33 42.66 -3.12
C SER A 175 -16.38 42.53 -4.63
N ALA A 176 -17.55 42.87 -5.19
CA ALA A 176 -17.66 43.19 -6.60
C ALA A 176 -17.06 44.58 -6.82
N GLN A 177 -15.98 44.68 -7.59
CA GLN A 177 -15.56 45.94 -8.19
C GLN A 177 -15.79 45.90 -9.68
N SER A 178 -16.71 46.78 -10.07
CA SER A 178 -17.10 47.20 -11.40
C SER A 178 -15.91 47.76 -12.19
N PHE A 179 -15.75 47.30 -13.43
CA PHE A 179 -15.03 48.03 -14.45
C PHE A 179 -16.00 48.97 -15.17
N ALA A 180 -15.69 50.27 -15.11
CA ALA A 180 -16.13 51.29 -16.05
C ALA A 180 -14.90 52.07 -16.50
#